data_AF-A0A7V1FB10-F1
#
_entry.id   AF-A0A7V1FB10-F1
#
_cell.length_a   1.000
_cell.length_b   1.000
_cell.length_c   1.000
_cell.angle_alpha   90.00
_cell.angle_beta   90.00
_cell.angle_gamma   90.00
#
_symmetry.space_group_name_H-M   'P 1'
#
loop_
_entity.id
_entity.type
_entity.pdbx_description
1 polymer ?
#
loop_
_entity_poly.entity_id
_entity_poly.type
_entity_poly.pdbx_seq_one_letter_code
_entity_poly.pdbx_strand_id
1 'polypeptide(L)'
;TISVGVGTPTPFELVGAPWVSAQKLADALNDAHLPGVYFRPLNFRPYYAYFTEENCGGVQIHILNNRRFLPIRTQITILVTLHKLYPKAGIFKTERLKNFGRAMGTDKIQKEIQEGWTVNQILDEEKPALLKFLSLRKQFLLY
;
A
#
# COMPACT_ATOMS: atom_id res chain seq x y z
N THR A 1 -4.48 7.36 -9.83
CA THR A 1 -5.09 6.04 -9.55
C THR A 1 -4.04 4.95 -9.67
N ILE A 2 -4.18 3.86 -8.92
CA ILE A 2 -3.33 2.66 -9.03
C ILE A 2 -4.21 1.41 -9.06
N SER A 3 -3.81 0.38 -9.79
CA SER A 3 -4.48 -0.93 -9.77
C SER A 3 -3.96 -1.76 -8.61
N VAL A 4 -4.88 -2.47 -7.97
CA VAL A 4 -4.60 -3.44 -6.90
C VAL A 4 -4.85 -4.88 -7.37
N GLY A 5 -4.76 -5.13 -8.68
CA GLY A 5 -4.99 -6.45 -9.29
C GLY A 5 -6.45 -6.85 -9.49
N VAL A 6 -7.42 -6.07 -8.99
CA VAL A 6 -8.84 -6.27 -9.37
C VAL A 6 -8.96 -6.04 -10.88
N GLY A 7 -9.56 -7.01 -11.58
CA GLY A 7 -9.50 -7.09 -13.04
C GLY A 7 -8.53 -8.15 -13.57
N THR A 8 -7.77 -8.81 -12.71
CA THR A 8 -6.86 -9.92 -13.04
C THR A 8 -7.20 -11.17 -12.23
N PRO A 9 -6.60 -12.35 -12.52
CA PRO A 9 -6.81 -13.56 -11.73
C PRO A 9 -6.27 -13.51 -10.28
N THR A 10 -5.50 -12.48 -9.91
CA THR A 10 -4.87 -12.33 -8.58
C THR A 10 -5.23 -10.98 -7.94
N PRO A 11 -6.52 -10.75 -7.59
CA PRO A 11 -6.95 -9.50 -6.96
C PRO A 11 -6.31 -9.32 -5.57
N PHE A 12 -5.98 -8.07 -5.22
CA PHE A 12 -5.33 -7.65 -3.97
C PHE A 12 -3.90 -8.16 -3.74
N GLU A 13 -3.39 -9.02 -4.63
CA GLU A 13 -2.00 -9.46 -4.61
C GLU A 13 -1.09 -8.56 -5.45
N LEU A 14 -1.65 -7.74 -6.35
CA LEU A 14 -0.88 -6.89 -7.26
C LEU A 14 -0.97 -5.43 -6.85
N VAL A 15 0.08 -4.66 -7.17
CA VAL A 15 0.07 -3.20 -7.14
C VAL A 15 0.79 -2.69 -8.38
N GLY A 16 0.12 -1.90 -9.22
CA GLY A 16 0.72 -1.39 -10.44
C GLY A 16 -0.13 -0.41 -11.23
N ALA A 17 0.48 0.19 -12.25
CA ALA A 17 -0.18 1.10 -13.20
C ALA A 17 0.65 1.22 -14.49
N PRO A 18 0.10 1.79 -15.58
CA PRO A 18 0.81 1.95 -16.85
C PRO A 18 2.07 2.83 -16.75
N TRP A 19 2.12 3.74 -15.78
CA TRP A 19 3.24 4.65 -15.54
C TRP A 19 4.30 4.10 -14.56
N VAL A 20 4.11 2.88 -14.05
CA VAL A 20 5.03 2.24 -13.09
C VAL A 20 6.05 1.38 -13.84
N SER A 21 7.33 1.54 -13.51
CA SER A 21 8.36 0.56 -13.84
C SER A 21 8.34 -0.56 -12.80
N ALA A 22 8.10 -1.79 -13.24
CA ALA A 22 8.00 -2.97 -12.40
C ALA A 22 9.27 -3.20 -11.57
N GLN A 23 10.43 -3.19 -12.23
CA GLN A 23 11.72 -3.42 -11.57
C GLN A 23 12.03 -2.33 -10.55
N LYS A 24 11.89 -1.06 -10.94
CA LYS A 24 12.18 0.08 -10.06
C LYS A 24 11.31 0.10 -8.80
N LEU A 25 10.04 -0.29 -8.91
CA LEU A 25 9.15 -0.41 -7.76
C LEU A 25 9.53 -1.62 -6.87
N ALA A 26 9.82 -2.77 -7.48
CA ALA A 26 10.23 -3.96 -6.75
C ALA A 26 11.51 -3.74 -5.94
N ASP A 27 12.54 -3.17 -6.56
CA ASP A 27 13.82 -2.89 -5.91
C ASP A 27 13.62 -2.00 -4.69
N ALA A 28 12.94 -0.86 -4.86
CA ALA A 28 12.69 0.08 -3.76
C ALA A 28 11.87 -0.52 -2.61
N LEU A 29 10.93 -1.43 -2.90
CA LEU A 29 10.13 -2.10 -1.86
C LEU A 29 10.91 -3.23 -1.17
N ASN A 30 11.75 -3.96 -1.90
CA ASN A 30 12.60 -5.01 -1.34
C ASN A 30 13.74 -4.42 -0.49
N ASP A 31 14.25 -3.24 -0.86
CA ASP A 31 15.24 -2.46 -0.07
C ASP A 31 14.67 -1.96 1.27
N ALA A 32 13.35 -1.90 1.41
CA ALA A 32 12.72 -1.59 2.70
C ALA A 32 12.77 -2.76 3.71
N HIS A 33 13.25 -3.93 3.29
CA HIS A 33 13.47 -5.13 4.11
C HIS A 33 12.27 -5.48 5.00
N LEU A 34 11.06 -5.39 4.44
CA LEU A 34 9.84 -5.66 5.18
C LEU A 34 9.78 -7.14 5.61
N PRO A 35 9.39 -7.42 6.87
CA PRO A 35 9.39 -8.78 7.37
C PRO A 35 8.31 -9.64 6.70
N GLY A 36 8.69 -10.84 6.27
CA GLY A 36 7.74 -11.87 5.81
C GLY A 36 7.10 -11.62 4.45
N VAL A 37 7.60 -10.67 3.65
CA VAL A 37 7.08 -10.32 2.32
C VAL A 37 8.21 -10.14 1.31
N TYR A 38 7.96 -10.49 0.07
CA TYR A 38 8.80 -10.22 -1.09
C TYR A 38 7.97 -9.58 -2.21
N PHE A 39 8.54 -8.60 -2.90
CA PHE A 39 7.88 -7.92 -4.00
C PHE A 39 8.45 -8.41 -5.32
N ARG A 40 7.69 -9.26 -6.03
CA ARG A 40 8.10 -9.78 -7.33
C ARG A 40 7.69 -8.79 -8.43
N PRO A 41 8.62 -8.26 -9.24
CA PRO A 41 8.26 -7.41 -10.37
C PRO A 41 7.44 -8.20 -11.40
N LEU A 42 6.41 -7.58 -11.97
CA LEU A 42 5.67 -8.14 -13.09
C LEU A 42 5.05 -7.04 -13.96
N ASN A 43 4.69 -7.42 -15.18
CA ASN A 43 3.74 -6.68 -16.01
C ASN A 43 2.44 -7.46 -16.07
N PHE A 44 1.31 -6.75 -16.03
CA PHE A 44 -0.02 -7.34 -16.10
C PHE A 44 -0.98 -6.43 -16.87
N ARG A 45 -2.05 -7.01 -17.40
CA ARG A 45 -3.09 -6.30 -18.15
C ARG A 45 -4.46 -6.69 -17.57
N PRO A 46 -5.15 -5.79 -16.86
CA PRO A 46 -6.49 -6.05 -16.34
C PRO A 46 -7.51 -6.27 -17.47
N TYR A 47 -8.40 -7.25 -17.31
CA TYR A 47 -9.52 -7.53 -18.20
C TYR A 47 -10.74 -6.61 -17.95
N TYR A 48 -10.83 -6.03 -16.75
CA TYR A 48 -11.86 -5.05 -16.36
C TYR A 48 -11.34 -4.15 -15.22
N ALA A 49 -12.14 -3.17 -14.78
CA ALA A 49 -11.80 -2.19 -13.74
C ALA A 49 -10.68 -1.20 -14.14
N TYR A 50 -9.81 -0.81 -13.21
CA TYR A 50 -8.81 0.23 -13.48
C TYR A 50 -7.76 -0.24 -14.47
N PHE A 51 -7.46 0.61 -15.46
CA PHE A 51 -6.49 0.36 -16.52
C PHE A 51 -6.83 -0.88 -17.36
N THR A 52 -8.14 -1.09 -17.59
CA THR A 52 -8.64 -2.18 -18.46
C THR A 52 -7.93 -2.13 -19.80
N GLU A 53 -7.39 -3.27 -20.24
CA GLU A 53 -6.66 -3.45 -21.49
C GLU A 53 -5.33 -2.67 -21.63
N GLU A 54 -4.88 -1.98 -20.57
CA GLU A 54 -3.59 -1.28 -20.55
C GLU A 54 -2.48 -2.17 -19.93
N ASN A 55 -1.28 -2.10 -20.50
CA ASN A 55 -0.11 -2.77 -19.91
C ASN A 55 0.34 -2.03 -18.65
N CYS A 56 0.18 -2.64 -17.49
CA CYS A 56 0.61 -2.11 -16.20
C CYS A 56 1.92 -2.76 -15.77
N GLY A 57 2.92 -1.94 -15.42
CA GLY A 57 4.05 -2.40 -14.63
C GLY A 57 3.73 -2.37 -13.14
N GLY A 58 4.34 -3.24 -12.35
CA GLY A 58 4.08 -3.28 -10.92
C GLY A 58 4.77 -4.41 -10.19
N VAL A 59 4.21 -4.76 -9.03
CA VAL A 59 4.70 -5.84 -8.18
C VAL A 59 3.56 -6.75 -7.74
N GLN A 60 3.87 -8.03 -7.55
CA GLN A 60 3.04 -8.96 -6.80
C GLN A 60 3.61 -9.07 -5.40
N ILE A 61 2.73 -9.00 -4.40
CA ILE A 61 3.04 -9.11 -2.98
C ILE A 61 3.05 -10.59 -2.62
N HIS A 62 4.25 -11.17 -2.49
CA HIS A 62 4.42 -12.57 -2.05
C HIS A 62 4.62 -12.61 -0.55
N ILE A 63 3.62 -13.11 0.19
CA ILE A 63 3.73 -13.31 1.65
C ILE A 63 4.48 -14.62 1.90
N LEU A 64 5.74 -14.49 2.33
CA LEU A 64 6.62 -15.62 2.62
C LEU A 64 6.46 -16.15 4.05
N ASN A 65 6.02 -15.30 4.99
CA ASN A 65 5.76 -15.68 6.38
C ASN A 65 4.65 -14.83 6.99
N ASN A 66 3.47 -15.41 7.13
CA ASN A 66 2.28 -14.73 7.66
C ASN A 66 2.41 -14.27 9.12
N ARG A 67 3.19 -14.96 9.97
CA ARG A 67 3.41 -14.58 11.37
C ARG A 67 4.32 -13.36 11.52
N ARG A 68 5.15 -13.09 10.52
CA ARG A 68 6.07 -11.94 10.48
C ARG A 68 5.55 -10.78 9.64
N PHE A 69 4.60 -11.05 8.75
CA PHE A 69 4.04 -10.06 7.83
C PHE A 69 3.34 -8.92 8.60
N LEU A 70 3.62 -7.69 8.19
CA LEU A 70 3.04 -6.48 8.78
C LEU A 70 2.19 -5.76 7.70
N PRO A 71 0.87 -6.04 7.59
CA PRO A 71 0.04 -5.53 6.50
C PRO A 71 -0.02 -4.00 6.42
N ILE A 72 -0.25 -3.33 7.55
CA ILE A 72 -0.38 -1.86 7.58
C ILE A 72 0.95 -1.18 7.23
N ARG A 73 2.07 -1.64 7.82
CA ARG A 73 3.40 -1.14 7.45
C ARG A 73 3.69 -1.37 5.97
N THR A 74 3.32 -2.52 5.43
CA THR A 74 3.49 -2.84 4.01
C THR A 74 2.71 -1.88 3.12
N GLN A 75 1.42 -1.68 3.40
CA GLN A 75 0.57 -0.74 2.65
C GLN A 75 1.13 0.69 2.68
N ILE A 76 1.51 1.20 3.86
CA ILE A 76 2.07 2.55 3.97
C ILE A 76 3.41 2.65 3.23
N THR A 77 4.26 1.62 3.32
CA THR A 77 5.53 1.56 2.57
C THR A 77 5.29 1.63 1.07
N ILE A 78 4.30 0.89 0.56
CA ILE A 78 3.91 0.94 -0.85
C ILE A 78 3.48 2.34 -1.27
N LEU A 79 2.58 2.98 -0.51
CA LEU A 79 2.08 4.33 -0.82
C LEU A 79 3.19 5.39 -0.79
N VAL A 80 4.03 5.38 0.25
CA VAL A 80 5.19 6.28 0.37
C VAL A 80 6.16 6.08 -0.79
N THR A 81 6.47 4.82 -1.12
CA THR A 81 7.40 4.48 -2.21
C THR A 81 6.86 4.94 -3.56
N LEU A 82 5.58 4.69 -3.85
CA LEU A 82 4.94 5.17 -5.07
C LEU A 82 4.94 6.69 -5.17
N HIS A 83 4.63 7.38 -4.08
CA HIS A 83 4.63 8.84 -4.05
C HIS A 83 6.02 9.41 -4.33
N LYS A 84 7.07 8.82 -3.73
CA LYS A 84 8.47 9.21 -3.92
C LYS A 84 9.00 8.91 -5.32
N LEU A 85 8.73 7.71 -5.85
CA LEU A 85 9.27 7.30 -7.15
C LEU A 85 8.54 7.96 -8.34
N TYR A 86 7.26 8.28 -8.17
CA TYR A 86 6.38 8.77 -9.23
C TYR A 86 5.58 10.02 -8.80
N PRO A 87 6.24 11.13 -8.41
CA PRO A 87 5.56 12.31 -7.86
C PRO A 87 4.58 12.95 -8.85
N LYS A 88 4.86 12.85 -10.16
CA LYS A 88 3.99 13.36 -11.23
C LYS A 88 2.71 12.55 -11.43
N ALA A 89 2.67 11.29 -10.98
CA ALA A 89 1.52 10.42 -11.17
C ALA A 89 0.33 10.81 -10.28
N GLY A 90 0.55 11.60 -9.22
CA GLY A 90 -0.51 12.13 -8.38
C GLY A 90 -1.42 11.04 -7.83
N ILE A 91 -0.88 10.05 -7.11
CA ILE A 91 -1.65 8.88 -6.64
C ILE A 91 -2.88 9.23 -5.78
N PHE A 92 -2.88 10.41 -5.15
CA PHE A 92 -4.00 10.98 -4.38
C PHE A 92 -4.89 11.95 -5.17
N LYS A 93 -4.54 12.31 -6.42
CA LYS A 93 -5.37 13.12 -7.32
C LYS A 93 -6.44 12.23 -7.97
N THR A 94 -7.46 11.88 -7.19
CA THR A 94 -8.56 11.00 -7.63
C THR A 94 -9.87 11.41 -6.97
N GLU A 95 -10.97 11.24 -7.69
CA GLU A 95 -12.34 11.45 -7.18
C GLU A 95 -12.64 10.56 -5.96
N ARG A 96 -11.91 9.44 -5.80
CA ARG A 96 -12.08 8.52 -4.67
C ARG A 96 -11.31 8.92 -3.41
N LEU A 97 -10.63 10.07 -3.38
CA LEU A 97 -9.84 10.49 -2.23
C LEU A 97 -10.68 10.57 -0.94
N LYS A 98 -11.92 11.05 -1.04
CA LYS A 98 -12.85 11.06 0.10
C LYS A 98 -13.17 9.64 0.61
N ASN A 99 -13.29 8.68 -0.29
CA ASN A 99 -13.53 7.27 0.07
C ASN A 99 -12.29 6.62 0.66
N PHE A 100 -11.09 7.00 0.20
CA PHE A 100 -9.83 6.59 0.81
C PHE A 100 -9.76 7.07 2.27
N GLY A 101 -10.02 8.35 2.54
CA GLY A 101 -10.02 8.87 3.91
C GLY A 101 -11.06 8.19 4.81
N ARG A 102 -12.24 7.88 4.28
CA ARG A 102 -13.27 7.10 5.00
C ARG A 102 -12.80 5.68 5.33
N ALA A 103 -12.16 5.00 4.39
CA ALA A 103 -11.63 3.64 4.61
C ALA A 103 -10.47 3.63 5.62
N MET A 104 -9.61 4.66 5.60
CA MET A 104 -8.55 4.83 6.59
C MET A 104 -9.06 5.31 7.95
N GLY A 105 -10.29 5.81 8.03
CA GLY A 105 -10.84 6.46 9.24
C GLY A 105 -10.27 7.85 9.51
N THR A 106 -9.41 8.37 8.62
CA THR A 106 -8.71 9.64 8.75
C THR A 106 -8.21 10.11 7.38
N ASP A 107 -8.04 11.42 7.19
CA ASP A 107 -7.36 12.00 6.03
C ASP A 107 -5.86 12.27 6.28
N LYS A 108 -5.40 12.12 7.53
CA LYS A 108 -4.03 12.41 7.95
C LYS A 108 -2.97 11.64 7.17
N ILE A 109 -3.15 10.33 7.00
CA ILE A 109 -2.17 9.47 6.32
C ILE A 109 -1.86 9.97 4.90
N GLN A 110 -2.88 10.44 4.16
CA GLN A 110 -2.66 11.01 2.83
C GLN A 110 -1.88 12.32 2.92
N LYS A 111 -2.22 13.21 3.87
CA LYS A 111 -1.52 14.49 4.07
C LYS A 111 -0.06 14.28 4.46
N GLU A 112 0.21 13.43 5.44
CA GLU A 112 1.56 13.09 5.92
C GLU A 112 2.43 12.54 4.77
N ILE A 113 1.89 11.64 3.94
CA ILE A 113 2.63 11.13 2.78
C ILE A 113 2.95 12.27 1.78
N GLN A 114 2.00 13.18 1.53
CA GLN A 114 2.21 14.32 0.64
C GLN A 114 3.17 15.38 1.21
N GLU A 115 3.25 15.48 2.53
CA GLU A 115 4.23 16.30 3.25
C GLU A 115 5.61 15.65 3.32
N GLY A 116 5.75 14.41 2.81
CA GLY A 116 7.02 13.70 2.74
C GLY A 116 7.41 12.96 4.01
N TRP A 117 6.45 12.68 4.89
CA TRP A 117 6.69 11.89 6.09
C TRP A 117 7.19 10.48 5.73
N THR A 118 8.10 9.97 6.54
CA THR A 118 8.58 8.60 6.45
C THR A 118 7.54 7.61 6.99
N VAL A 119 7.64 6.35 6.56
CA VAL A 119 6.80 5.25 7.07
C VAL A 119 6.83 5.15 8.60
N ASN A 120 8.00 5.40 9.22
CA ASN A 120 8.14 5.33 10.67
C ASN A 120 7.42 6.48 11.37
N GLN A 121 7.54 7.72 10.87
CA GLN A 121 6.84 8.86 11.46
C GLN A 121 5.32 8.66 11.45
N ILE A 122 4.77 8.20 10.31
CA ILE A 122 3.34 7.90 10.17
C ILE A 122 2.90 6.83 11.18
N LEU A 123 3.65 5.73 11.29
CA LEU A 123 3.31 4.63 12.21
C LEU A 123 3.50 4.99 13.68
N ASP A 124 4.48 5.82 14.01
CA ASP A 124 4.75 6.27 15.37
C ASP A 124 3.68 7.26 15.85
N GLU A 125 3.13 8.10 14.97
CA GLU A 125 1.98 8.97 15.29
C GLU A 125 0.73 8.16 15.68
N GLU A 126 0.48 7.03 15.01
CA GLU A 126 -0.68 6.17 15.28
C GLU A 126 -0.50 5.24 16.50
N LYS A 127 0.73 5.09 16.98
CA LYS A 127 1.10 4.16 18.06
C LYS A 127 0.36 4.40 19.38
N PRO A 128 0.16 5.64 19.87
CA PRO A 128 -0.59 5.88 21.10
C PRO A 128 -2.06 5.40 21.01
N ALA A 129 -2.72 5.63 19.88
CA ALA A 129 -4.09 5.19 19.65
C ALA A 129 -4.18 3.66 19.63
N LEU A 130 -3.21 2.99 18.98
CA LEU A 130 -3.08 1.54 19.00
C LEU A 130 -2.93 1.00 20.42
N LEU A 131 -2.01 1.57 21.23
CA LEU A 131 -1.79 1.13 22.61
C LEU A 131 -3.04 1.30 23.49
N LYS A 132 -3.77 2.42 23.31
CA LYS A 132 -5.05 2.64 23.98
C LYS A 132 -6.07 1.57 23.59
N PHE A 133 -6.19 1.25 22.30
CA PHE A 133 -7.11 0.22 21.82
C PHE A 133 -6.71 -1.18 22.32
N LEU A 134 -5.42 -1.51 22.32
CA LEU A 134 -4.91 -2.77 22.85
C LEU A 134 -5.19 -2.93 24.35
N SER A 135 -5.19 -1.84 25.11
CA SER A 135 -5.60 -1.85 26.52
C SER A 135 -7.12 -2.06 26.67
N LEU A 136 -7.92 -1.29 25.93
CA LEU A 136 -9.38 -1.35 25.97
C LEU A 136 -9.91 -2.74 25.57
N ARG A 137 -9.38 -3.32 24.49
CA ARG A 137 -9.91 -4.58 23.94
C ARG A 137 -9.77 -5.75 24.92
N LYS A 138 -8.80 -5.72 25.85
CA LYS A 138 -8.55 -6.80 26.83
C LYS A 138 -9.79 -7.17 27.64
N GLN A 139 -10.67 -6.19 27.90
CA GLN A 139 -11.91 -6.40 28.66
C GLN A 139 -12.95 -7.22 27.88
N PHE A 140 -12.77 -7.37 26.56
CA PHE A 140 -13.73 -7.97 25.64
C PHE A 140 -13.15 -9.18 24.88
N LEU A 141 -11.89 -9.56 25.14
CA LEU A 141 -11.28 -10.72 24.48
C LEU A 141 -11.84 -12.01 25.06
N LEU A 142 -12.30 -12.90 24.18
CA LEU A 142 -12.66 -14.29 24.52
C LEU A 142 -11.54 -15.28 24.19
N TYR A 143 -10.56 -14.86 23.38
CA TYR A 143 -9.37 -15.59 22.96
C TYR A 143 -8.22 -14.62 22.64
#